data_AF-A0A496VN51-F1
#
_entry.id   AF-A0A496VN51-F1
#
_cell.length_a   1.000
_cell.length_b   1.000
_cell.length_c   1.000
_cell.angle_alpha   90.00
_cell.angle_beta   90.00
_cell.angle_gamma   90.00
#
_symmetry.space_group_name_H-M   'P 1'
#
loop_
_entity.id
_entity.type
_entity.pdbx_description
1 polymer ?
#
loop_
_entity_poly.entity_id
_entity_poly.type
_entity_poly.pdbx_seq_one_letter_code
_entity_poly.pdbx_strand_id
1 'polypeptide(L)'
;MKEKNMKKLNALLFNQGGKCFYCDAVLDIQEATIEHVIPQSKGGKNDSDNLVVCCKYANQAFRDYLPKQKIAVIKQFCGVSSVCQKIFPREEQINEDDSASFEDKALIQKSHIPMANTEPVKNTHDISIAYQLLLQAVDLFEQEGREAVSSRIKKKMLELNPSFKESDYGFRQFKKFLLRAQEKKMIILEDTTGNNYVIKKL
;
A
#
# COMPACT_ATOMS: atom_id res chain seq x y z
N MET A 1 16.78 -27.72 -15.02
CA MET A 1 16.57 -26.24 -15.03
C MET A 1 15.10 -25.83 -14.89
N LYS A 2 14.16 -26.43 -15.63
CA LYS A 2 12.72 -26.07 -15.56
C LYS A 2 12.08 -26.25 -14.19
N GLU A 3 12.39 -27.34 -13.47
CA GLU A 3 11.79 -27.64 -12.16
C GLU A 3 12.14 -26.61 -11.07
N LYS A 4 13.41 -26.15 -11.03
CA LYS A 4 13.87 -25.14 -10.06
C LYS A 4 13.18 -23.78 -10.29
N ASN A 5 12.97 -23.41 -11.56
CA ASN A 5 12.24 -22.19 -11.91
C ASN A 5 10.74 -22.31 -11.58
N MET A 6 10.12 -23.48 -11.78
CA MET A 6 8.73 -23.70 -11.37
C MET A 6 8.54 -23.63 -9.84
N LYS A 7 9.45 -24.22 -9.06
CA LYS A 7 9.43 -24.09 -7.59
C LYS A 7 9.56 -22.64 -7.14
N LYS A 8 10.45 -21.87 -7.79
CA LYS A 8 10.64 -20.44 -7.50
C LYS A 8 9.41 -19.60 -7.88
N LEU A 9 8.81 -19.86 -9.04
CA LEU A 9 7.59 -19.20 -9.49
C LEU A 9 6.46 -19.43 -8.50
N ASN A 10 6.24 -20.68 -8.09
CA ASN A 10 5.16 -21.03 -7.16
C ASN A 10 5.36 -20.37 -5.80
N ALA A 11 6.58 -20.37 -5.28
CA ALA A 11 6.90 -19.72 -4.01
C ALA A 11 6.65 -18.20 -4.07
N LEU A 12 7.12 -17.53 -5.13
CA LEU A 12 6.91 -16.09 -5.30
C LEU A 12 5.42 -15.75 -5.51
N LEU A 13 4.72 -16.53 -6.34
CA LEU A 13 3.30 -16.34 -6.61
C LEU A 13 2.46 -16.50 -5.33
N PHE A 14 2.77 -17.53 -4.52
CA PHE A 14 2.13 -17.73 -3.23
C PHE A 14 2.41 -16.59 -2.25
N ASN A 15 3.67 -16.17 -2.11
CA ASN A 15 4.06 -15.08 -1.20
C ASN A 15 3.48 -13.72 -1.61
N GLN A 16 3.23 -13.51 -2.90
CA GLN A 16 2.59 -12.30 -3.45
C GLN A 16 1.04 -12.39 -3.46
N GLY A 17 0.46 -13.41 -2.84
CA GLY A 17 -0.99 -13.55 -2.74
C GLY A 17 -1.68 -13.88 -4.07
N GLY A 18 -0.98 -14.52 -5.00
CA GLY A 18 -1.54 -14.93 -6.29
C GLY A 18 -1.79 -13.77 -7.26
N LYS A 19 -1.19 -12.60 -7.02
CA LYS A 19 -1.43 -11.39 -7.82
C LYS A 19 -0.19 -10.90 -8.55
N CYS A 20 -0.42 -10.19 -9.65
CA CYS A 20 0.64 -9.49 -10.37
C CYS A 20 1.20 -8.35 -9.53
N PHE A 21 2.52 -8.29 -9.40
CA PHE A 21 3.23 -7.23 -8.68
C PHE A 21 2.90 -5.81 -9.14
N TYR A 22 2.62 -5.61 -10.43
CA TYR A 22 2.48 -4.28 -11.03
C TYR A 22 1.03 -3.80 -11.17
N CYS A 23 0.10 -4.71 -11.47
CA CYS A 23 -1.29 -4.34 -11.78
C CYS A 23 -2.32 -5.01 -10.88
N ASP A 24 -1.90 -5.79 -9.88
CA ASP A 24 -2.75 -6.50 -8.93
C ASP A 24 -3.75 -7.51 -9.52
N ALA A 25 -3.69 -7.78 -10.83
CA ALA A 25 -4.49 -8.83 -11.45
C ALA A 25 -4.20 -10.19 -10.82
N VAL A 26 -5.24 -10.96 -10.50
CA VAL A 26 -5.11 -12.35 -10.04
C VAL A 26 -4.51 -13.17 -11.17
N LEU A 27 -3.48 -13.95 -10.87
CA LEU A 27 -2.72 -14.73 -11.85
C LEU A 27 -2.93 -16.21 -11.66
N ASP A 28 -3.26 -16.90 -12.75
CA ASP A 28 -2.99 -18.33 -12.86
C ASP A 28 -1.48 -18.57 -13.09
N ILE A 29 -1.01 -19.74 -12.67
CA ILE A 29 0.38 -20.19 -12.81
C ILE A 29 0.88 -20.13 -14.26
N GLN A 30 -0.02 -20.28 -15.24
CA GLN A 30 0.30 -20.26 -16.68
C GLN A 30 0.51 -18.84 -17.24
N GLU A 31 -0.07 -17.83 -16.57
CA GLU A 31 0.03 -16.42 -16.92
C GLU A 31 1.10 -15.68 -16.11
N ALA A 32 1.50 -16.28 -14.99
CA ALA A 32 2.55 -15.80 -14.11
C ALA A 32 3.93 -15.93 -14.75
N THR A 33 4.69 -14.84 -14.72
CA THR A 33 6.09 -14.80 -15.15
C THR A 33 6.96 -14.19 -14.06
N ILE A 34 8.18 -14.70 -13.91
CA ILE A 34 9.18 -14.10 -13.02
C ILE A 34 9.83 -12.93 -13.76
N GLU A 35 9.90 -11.79 -13.09
CA GLU A 35 10.44 -10.54 -13.62
C GLU A 35 11.46 -9.96 -12.66
N HIS A 36 12.50 -9.34 -13.21
CA HIS A 36 13.53 -8.66 -12.45
C HIS A 36 13.21 -7.18 -12.32
N VAL A 37 12.93 -6.72 -11.10
CA VAL A 37 12.61 -5.31 -10.83
C VAL A 37 13.71 -4.39 -11.36
N ILE A 38 14.98 -4.77 -11.19
CA ILE A 38 16.13 -4.26 -11.94
C ILE A 38 16.49 -5.31 -13.01
N PRO A 39 16.40 -5.01 -14.31
CA PRO A 39 16.73 -5.97 -15.36
C PRO A 39 18.16 -6.49 -15.27
N GLN A 40 18.38 -7.77 -15.62
CA GLN A 40 19.73 -8.36 -15.63
C GLN A 40 20.71 -7.58 -16.53
N SER A 41 20.24 -7.09 -17.68
CA SER A 41 21.03 -6.26 -18.60
C SER A 41 21.49 -4.92 -18.00
N LYS A 42 20.89 -4.51 -16.87
CA LYS A 42 21.23 -3.30 -16.13
C LYS A 42 21.85 -3.61 -14.76
N GLY A 43 22.37 -4.83 -14.56
CA GLY A 43 23.04 -5.25 -13.32
C GLY A 43 22.12 -5.88 -12.27
N GLY A 44 20.88 -6.21 -12.64
CA GLY A 44 19.93 -6.91 -11.78
C GLY A 44 20.40 -8.29 -11.34
N LYS A 45 20.32 -8.56 -10.04
CA LYS A 45 20.69 -9.86 -9.45
C LYS A 45 19.52 -10.85 -9.47
N ASN A 46 19.84 -12.14 -9.31
CA ASN A 46 18.88 -13.25 -9.32
C ASN A 46 18.38 -13.68 -7.92
N ASP A 47 18.35 -12.77 -6.96
CA ASP A 47 17.88 -12.99 -5.59
C ASP A 47 16.38 -12.67 -5.42
N SER A 48 15.83 -12.97 -4.23
CA SER A 48 14.42 -12.75 -3.92
C SER A 48 14.02 -11.28 -3.91
N ASP A 49 14.94 -10.37 -3.59
CA ASP A 49 14.62 -8.95 -3.38
C ASP A 49 14.45 -8.23 -4.71
N ASN A 50 15.12 -8.75 -5.76
CA ASN A 50 15.01 -8.24 -7.12
C ASN A 50 13.96 -8.98 -7.97
N LEU A 51 13.35 -10.05 -7.47
CA LEU A 51 12.47 -10.91 -8.26
C LEU A 51 11.02 -10.85 -7.81
N VAL A 52 10.15 -10.63 -8.78
CA VAL A 52 8.70 -10.56 -8.58
C VAL A 52 7.98 -11.42 -9.60
N VAL A 53 6.73 -11.78 -9.31
CA VAL A 53 5.80 -12.40 -10.25
C VAL A 53 4.88 -11.35 -10.83
N CYS A 54 4.76 -11.34 -12.16
CA CYS A 54 3.85 -10.46 -12.88
C CYS A 54 3.22 -11.16 -14.10
N CYS A 55 2.14 -10.58 -14.63
CA CYS A 55 1.55 -11.04 -15.88
C CYS A 55 2.48 -10.79 -17.06
N LYS A 56 2.30 -11.57 -18.13
CA LYS A 56 3.03 -11.41 -19.39
C LYS A 56 2.95 -9.99 -19.96
N TYR A 57 1.79 -9.34 -19.83
CA TYR A 57 1.56 -7.97 -20.30
C TYR A 57 2.47 -6.95 -19.59
N ALA A 58 2.54 -6.99 -18.26
CA ALA A 58 3.39 -6.08 -17.49
C ALA A 58 4.88 -6.34 -17.74
N ASN A 59 5.27 -7.62 -17.80
CA ASN A 59 6.64 -8.02 -18.12
C ASN A 59 7.08 -7.49 -19.51
N GLN A 60 6.21 -7.62 -20.52
CA GLN A 60 6.46 -7.11 -21.86
C GLN A 60 6.38 -5.58 -21.97
N ALA A 61 5.58 -4.92 -21.13
CA ALA A 61 5.52 -3.46 -21.12
C ALA A 61 6.81 -2.85 -20.54
N PHE A 62 7.33 -3.42 -19.45
CA PHE A 62 8.49 -2.87 -18.77
C PHE A 62 9.84 -3.32 -19.33
N ARG A 63 9.99 -4.56 -19.82
CA ARG A 63 11.25 -5.08 -20.42
C ARG A 63 12.52 -4.66 -19.68
N ASP A 64 13.27 -3.72 -20.23
CA ASP A 64 14.56 -3.24 -19.71
C ASP A 64 14.45 -1.93 -18.91
N TYR A 65 13.23 -1.53 -18.55
CA TYR A 65 12.98 -0.36 -17.72
C TYR A 65 13.60 -0.55 -16.34
N LEU A 66 14.35 0.45 -15.90
CA LEU A 66 14.81 0.55 -14.52
C LEU A 66 13.64 0.85 -13.58
N PRO A 67 13.78 0.59 -12.27
CA PRO A 67 12.71 0.82 -11.30
C PRO A 67 12.09 2.22 -11.37
N LYS A 68 12.92 3.26 -11.54
CA LYS A 68 12.44 4.66 -11.68
C LYS A 68 11.50 4.83 -12.88
N GLN A 69 11.80 4.20 -14.01
CA GLN A 69 10.97 4.27 -15.22
C GLN A 69 9.67 3.50 -15.04
N LYS A 70 9.74 2.29 -14.46
CA LYS A 70 8.56 1.48 -14.13
C LYS A 70 7.60 2.25 -13.22
N ILE A 71 8.12 2.80 -12.12
CA ILE A 71 7.35 3.61 -11.16
C ILE A 71 6.76 4.84 -11.84
N ALA A 72 7.50 5.54 -12.71
CA ALA A 72 6.99 6.72 -13.41
C ALA A 72 5.77 6.39 -14.29
N VAL A 73 5.83 5.29 -15.04
CA VAL A 73 4.69 4.80 -15.84
C VAL A 73 3.52 4.45 -14.93
N ILE A 74 3.74 3.66 -13.87
CA ILE A 74 2.67 3.28 -12.93
C ILE A 74 2.05 4.52 -12.29
N LYS A 75 2.86 5.51 -11.89
CA LYS A 75 2.37 6.78 -11.34
C LYS A 75 1.52 7.58 -12.33
N GLN A 76 1.81 7.52 -13.63
CA GLN A 76 1.03 8.21 -14.65
C GLN A 76 -0.38 7.62 -14.81
N PHE A 77 -0.49 6.29 -14.70
CA PHE A 77 -1.75 5.56 -14.92
C PHE A 77 -2.54 5.31 -13.62
N CYS A 78 -1.87 5.30 -12.47
CA CYS A 78 -2.46 5.01 -11.15
C CYS A 78 -2.46 6.23 -10.20
N GLY A 79 -2.04 7.41 -10.67
CA GLY A 79 -1.75 8.56 -9.83
C GLY A 79 -2.95 9.44 -9.47
N VAL A 80 -3.41 9.33 -8.23
CA VAL A 80 -4.02 10.46 -7.49
C VAL A 80 -2.92 11.19 -6.74
N SER A 81 -2.50 12.36 -7.24
CA SER A 81 -1.47 13.23 -6.62
C SER A 81 -1.73 13.48 -5.13
N SER A 82 -3.01 13.49 -4.74
CA SER A 82 -3.51 13.75 -3.39
C SER A 82 -3.11 12.70 -2.34
N VAL A 83 -2.77 11.47 -2.73
CA VAL A 83 -2.30 10.44 -1.77
C VAL A 83 -0.83 10.65 -1.42
N CYS A 84 -0.02 11.02 -2.42
CA CYS A 84 1.41 11.27 -2.22
C CYS A 84 1.65 12.48 -1.29
N GLN A 85 0.86 13.56 -1.41
CA GLN A 85 0.94 14.72 -0.52
C GLN A 85 0.57 14.40 0.94
N LYS A 86 -0.26 13.37 1.18
CA LYS A 86 -0.59 12.93 2.55
C LYS A 86 0.49 12.04 3.16
N ILE A 87 1.21 11.28 2.33
CA ILE A 87 2.32 10.41 2.77
C ILE A 87 3.60 11.23 2.95
N PHE A 88 3.83 12.18 2.04
CA PHE A 88 4.95 13.11 2.03
C PHE A 88 4.39 14.54 2.07
N PRO A 89 3.89 15.01 3.22
CA PRO A 89 3.45 16.39 3.36
C PRO A 89 4.62 17.31 2.98
N ARG A 90 4.40 18.15 1.97
CA ARG A 90 5.30 19.26 1.64
C ARG A 90 4.71 20.50 2.30
N GLU A 91 5.53 21.25 3.01
CA GLU A 91 5.19 22.62 3.37
C GLU A 91 5.35 23.45 2.08
N GLU A 92 4.25 23.73 1.40
CA GLU A 92 4.23 24.62 0.24
C GLU A 92 4.32 26.07 0.73
N GLN A 93 5.55 26.53 0.97
CA GLN A 93 5.90 27.94 0.97
C GLN A 93 7.26 28.10 0.28
N ILE A 94 7.24 28.17 -1.05
CA ILE A 94 8.25 28.95 -1.73
C ILE A 94 7.73 30.38 -1.65
N ASN A 95 8.25 31.16 -0.70
CA ASN A 95 8.04 32.59 -0.72
C ASN A 95 8.71 33.10 -2.00
N GLU A 96 7.91 33.60 -2.93
CA GLU A 96 8.38 34.40 -4.07
C GLU A 96 8.83 35.77 -3.56
N ASP A 97 9.83 35.80 -2.68
CA ASP A 97 10.49 37.02 -2.22
C ASP A 97 11.94 36.66 -1.85
N ASP A 98 12.72 36.34 -2.88
CA ASP A 98 14.15 36.63 -2.91
C ASP A 98 14.55 36.74 -4.38
N SER A 99 14.30 37.92 -4.94
CA SER A 99 14.94 38.40 -6.16
C SER A 99 16.45 38.49 -5.92
N ALA A 100 17.15 37.37 -6.04
CA ALA A 100 18.58 37.33 -6.24
C ALA A 100 18.85 36.53 -7.52
N SER A 101 19.02 37.29 -8.60
CA SER A 101 19.56 36.87 -9.89
C SER A 101 20.73 35.89 -9.72
N PHE A 102 20.60 34.68 -10.26
CA PHE A 102 21.75 33.89 -10.69
C PHE A 102 21.47 33.33 -12.07
N GLU A 103 21.91 34.12 -13.05
CA GLU A 103 22.15 33.66 -14.41
C GLU A 103 23.16 32.50 -14.39
N ASP A 104 22.84 31.48 -15.20
CA ASP A 104 23.72 30.46 -15.78
C ASP A 104 24.97 30.01 -15.00
N LYS A 105 25.00 28.72 -14.65
CA LYS A 105 25.93 27.77 -15.29
C LYS A 105 25.67 26.33 -14.85
N ALA A 106 25.45 25.48 -15.85
CA ALA A 106 25.65 24.06 -15.79
C ALA A 106 27.03 23.72 -15.19
N LEU A 107 27.06 22.76 -14.24
CA LEU A 107 28.21 21.88 -14.03
C LEU A 107 27.77 20.62 -13.27
N ILE A 108 27.72 19.55 -14.03
CA ILE A 108 27.72 18.16 -13.58
C ILE A 108 29.03 17.93 -12.81
N GLN A 109 28.98 17.47 -11.57
CA GLN A 109 30.04 16.60 -11.05
C GLN A 109 29.59 15.70 -9.89
N LYS A 110 29.99 14.45 -10.05
CA LYS A 110 29.81 13.29 -9.15
C LYS A 110 30.47 13.55 -7.79
N SER A 111 29.86 13.09 -6.70
CA SER A 111 30.61 12.54 -5.56
C SER A 111 29.75 11.83 -4.53
N HIS A 112 30.10 10.57 -4.29
CA HIS A 112 30.09 9.82 -3.03
C HIS A 112 28.84 9.73 -2.15
N ILE A 113 28.34 8.49 -2.05
CA ILE A 113 27.56 7.97 -0.93
C ILE A 113 28.53 7.37 0.10
N PRO A 114 28.39 7.67 1.40
CA PRO A 114 28.68 6.73 2.45
C PRO A 114 27.38 6.17 3.06
N MET A 115 27.48 4.88 3.35
CA MET A 115 26.49 3.97 3.91
C MET A 115 26.25 4.21 5.41
N ALA A 116 25.10 3.68 5.86
CA ALA A 116 24.81 3.16 7.21
C ALA A 116 24.48 4.17 8.32
N ASN A 117 23.24 4.10 8.81
CA ASN A 117 22.91 3.33 10.02
C ASN A 117 21.41 3.05 10.09
N THR A 118 21.06 1.76 10.19
CA THR A 118 19.72 1.21 10.31
C THR A 118 19.37 0.94 11.77
N GLU A 119 18.22 1.42 12.23
CA GLU A 119 17.51 0.87 13.40
C GLU A 119 16.19 0.20 12.95
N PRO A 120 15.68 -0.81 13.70
CA PRO A 120 14.89 -1.89 13.15
C PRO A 120 13.38 -1.57 13.07
N VAL A 121 12.78 -1.79 11.90
CA VAL A 121 11.33 -1.63 11.67
C VAL A 121 10.58 -2.83 12.24
N LYS A 122 9.80 -2.60 13.30
CA LYS A 122 8.87 -3.59 13.88
C LYS A 122 7.71 -3.87 12.92
N ASN A 123 7.45 -5.16 12.71
CA ASN A 123 6.29 -5.78 12.06
C ASN A 123 5.01 -4.90 12.08
N THR A 124 4.56 -4.41 10.93
CA THR A 124 3.30 -3.64 10.81
C THR A 124 2.26 -4.45 10.04
N HIS A 125 1.17 -4.84 10.70
CA HIS A 125 -0.03 -5.34 10.02
C HIS A 125 -0.62 -4.21 9.17
N ASP A 126 -0.90 -4.47 7.90
CA ASP A 126 -1.49 -3.48 6.99
C ASP A 126 -2.88 -3.05 7.50
N ILE A 127 -3.02 -1.76 7.80
CA ILE A 127 -4.25 -1.13 8.30
C ILE A 127 -5.45 -1.33 7.35
N SER A 128 -5.18 -1.55 6.06
CA SER A 128 -6.21 -1.83 5.05
C SER A 128 -7.05 -3.06 5.42
N ILE A 129 -6.45 -4.06 6.06
CA ILE A 129 -7.12 -5.28 6.52
C ILE A 129 -8.13 -4.95 7.62
N ALA A 130 -7.74 -4.08 8.57
CA ALA A 130 -8.63 -3.63 9.65
C ALA A 130 -9.85 -2.86 9.11
N TYR A 131 -9.65 -2.04 8.08
CA TYR A 131 -10.75 -1.31 7.45
C TYR A 131 -11.68 -2.20 6.63
N GLN A 132 -11.15 -3.18 5.92
CA GLN A 132 -11.98 -4.18 5.24
C GLN A 132 -12.87 -4.93 6.24
N LEU A 133 -12.30 -5.35 7.37
CA LEU A 133 -13.04 -6.00 8.44
C LEU A 133 -14.15 -5.10 9.02
N LEU A 134 -13.88 -3.81 9.17
CA LEU A 134 -14.87 -2.82 9.60
C LEU A 134 -16.02 -2.69 8.60
N LEU A 135 -15.72 -2.54 7.30
CA LEU A 135 -16.74 -2.44 6.26
C LEU A 135 -17.59 -3.70 6.16
N GLN A 136 -16.97 -4.89 6.25
CA GLN A 136 -17.70 -6.16 6.29
C GLN A 136 -18.63 -6.25 7.49
N ALA A 137 -18.19 -5.79 8.67
CA ALA A 137 -19.05 -5.77 9.85
C ALA A 137 -20.25 -4.82 9.67
N VAL A 138 -20.06 -3.66 9.02
CA VAL A 138 -21.14 -2.71 8.72
C VAL A 138 -22.12 -3.29 7.69
N ASP A 139 -21.62 -3.88 6.59
CA ASP A 139 -22.45 -4.49 5.54
C ASP A 139 -23.37 -5.58 6.09
N LEU A 140 -22.89 -6.39 7.04
CA LEU A 140 -23.71 -7.40 7.70
C LEU A 140 -24.83 -6.80 8.56
N PHE A 141 -24.58 -5.67 9.21
CA PHE A 141 -25.60 -4.98 9.99
C PHE A 141 -26.67 -4.34 9.10
N GLU A 142 -26.26 -3.78 7.96
CA GLU A 142 -27.18 -3.27 6.94
C GLU A 142 -28.08 -4.39 6.38
N GLN A 143 -27.50 -5.56 6.08
CA GLN A 143 -28.25 -6.74 5.62
C GLN A 143 -29.22 -7.29 6.68
N GLU A 144 -28.85 -7.22 7.96
CA GLU A 144 -29.70 -7.63 9.08
C GLU A 144 -30.77 -6.57 9.43
N GLY A 145 -30.77 -5.41 8.78
CA GLY A 145 -31.68 -4.30 9.08
C GLY A 145 -31.46 -3.69 10.47
N ARG A 146 -30.25 -3.81 11.02
CA ARG A 146 -29.89 -3.37 12.37
C ARG A 146 -28.97 -2.17 12.33
N GLU A 147 -29.13 -1.26 13.29
CA GLU A 147 -28.20 -0.13 13.44
C GLU A 147 -26.79 -0.60 13.81
N ALA A 148 -25.82 -0.16 13.01
CA ALA A 148 -24.39 -0.43 13.17
C ALA A 148 -23.78 0.45 14.28
N VAL A 149 -24.18 0.19 15.52
CA VAL A 149 -23.64 0.90 16.71
C VAL A 149 -22.21 0.44 17.01
N SER A 150 -21.33 1.36 17.40
CA SER A 150 -19.89 1.14 17.61
C SER A 150 -19.55 -0.04 18.53
N SER A 151 -20.31 -0.26 19.60
CA SER A 151 -20.12 -1.39 20.52
C SER A 151 -20.47 -2.74 19.86
N ARG A 152 -21.52 -2.77 19.04
CA ARG A 152 -21.97 -3.95 18.30
C ARG A 152 -21.06 -4.26 17.12
N ILE A 153 -20.60 -3.24 16.41
CA ILE A 153 -19.63 -3.37 15.32
C ILE A 153 -18.31 -3.92 15.82
N LYS A 154 -17.78 -3.41 16.94
CA LYS A 154 -16.56 -3.98 17.53
C LYS A 154 -16.72 -5.46 17.85
N LYS A 155 -17.85 -5.86 18.44
CA LYS A 155 -18.15 -7.26 18.73
C LYS A 155 -18.20 -8.09 17.44
N LYS A 156 -18.86 -7.60 16.40
CA LYS A 156 -18.95 -8.29 15.10
C LYS A 156 -17.60 -8.41 14.39
N MET A 157 -16.75 -7.39 14.45
CA MET A 157 -15.39 -7.45 13.92
C MET A 157 -14.56 -8.54 14.62
N LEU A 158 -14.72 -8.71 15.94
CA LEU A 158 -14.06 -9.78 16.69
C LEU A 158 -14.67 -11.16 16.41
N GLU A 159 -15.97 -11.25 16.11
CA GLU A 159 -16.61 -12.49 15.65
C GLU A 159 -16.08 -12.93 14.27
N LEU A 160 -15.89 -11.97 13.35
CA LEU A 160 -15.35 -12.22 12.01
C LEU A 160 -13.84 -12.51 12.03
N ASN A 161 -13.10 -11.82 12.88
CA ASN A 161 -11.68 -12.05 13.08
C ASN A 161 -11.30 -11.94 14.57
N PRO A 162 -11.22 -13.08 15.28
CA PRO A 162 -10.84 -13.10 16.70
C PRO A 162 -9.43 -12.57 16.99
N SER A 163 -8.56 -12.51 15.98
CA SER A 163 -7.19 -12.00 16.13
C SER A 163 -7.11 -10.48 15.98
N PHE A 164 -8.22 -9.80 15.68
CA PHE A 164 -8.24 -8.35 15.54
C PHE A 164 -7.89 -7.67 16.86
N LYS A 165 -6.78 -6.91 16.86
CA LYS A 165 -6.41 -6.00 17.95
C LYS A 165 -6.08 -4.64 17.36
N GLU A 166 -6.71 -3.59 17.89
CA GLU A 166 -6.50 -2.23 17.42
C GLU A 166 -5.04 -1.77 17.55
N SER A 167 -4.33 -2.30 18.57
CA SER A 167 -2.92 -2.03 18.83
C SER A 167 -2.02 -2.45 17.67
N ASP A 168 -2.37 -3.52 16.98
CA ASP A 168 -1.57 -4.10 15.90
C ASP A 168 -1.58 -3.21 14.65
N TYR A 169 -2.55 -2.29 14.60
CA TYR A 169 -2.72 -1.26 13.58
C TYR A 169 -2.40 0.15 14.10
N GLY A 170 -1.78 0.27 15.29
CA GLY A 170 -1.33 1.54 15.86
C GLY A 170 -2.40 2.32 16.66
N PHE A 171 -3.54 1.72 16.99
CA PHE A 171 -4.60 2.39 17.74
C PHE A 171 -4.71 1.84 19.17
N ARG A 172 -4.59 2.74 20.15
CA ARG A 172 -4.80 2.38 21.58
C ARG A 172 -6.27 2.29 21.98
N GLN A 173 -7.18 2.80 21.15
CA GLN A 173 -8.61 2.87 21.43
C GLN A 173 -9.43 2.69 20.15
N PHE A 174 -10.52 1.94 20.24
CA PHE A 174 -11.43 1.69 19.11
C PHE A 174 -12.03 2.99 18.53
N LYS A 175 -12.34 3.97 19.38
CA LYS A 175 -12.80 5.30 18.94
C LYS A 175 -11.81 5.97 17.98
N LYS A 176 -10.50 5.90 18.26
CA LYS A 176 -9.47 6.48 17.39
C LYS A 176 -9.38 5.76 16.04
N PHE A 177 -9.58 4.45 16.04
CA PHE A 177 -9.67 3.65 14.81
C PHE A 177 -10.87 4.10 13.95
N LEU A 178 -12.05 4.27 14.55
CA LEU A 178 -13.26 4.75 13.85
C LEU A 178 -13.11 6.18 13.33
N LEU A 179 -12.57 7.10 14.13
CA LEU A 179 -12.30 8.48 13.71
C LEU A 179 -11.35 8.50 12.51
N ARG A 180 -10.33 7.63 12.51
CA ARG A 180 -9.41 7.49 11.38
C ARG A 180 -10.11 6.95 10.14
N ALA A 181 -11.01 5.99 10.28
CA ALA A 181 -11.82 5.46 9.18
C ALA A 181 -12.79 6.53 8.60
N GLN A 182 -13.33 7.40 9.46
CA GLN A 182 -14.12 8.56 9.04
C GLN A 182 -13.28 9.60 8.30
N GLU A 183 -12.09 9.95 8.77
CA GLU A 183 -11.16 10.84 8.05
C GLU A 183 -10.79 10.29 6.66
N LYS A 184 -10.72 8.96 6.54
CA LYS A 184 -10.50 8.26 5.26
C LYS A 184 -11.76 8.20 4.39
N LYS A 185 -12.87 8.79 4.83
CA LYS A 185 -14.17 8.80 4.16
C LYS A 185 -14.69 7.41 3.81
N MET A 186 -14.42 6.43 4.68
CA MET A 186 -14.93 5.06 4.52
C MET A 186 -16.26 4.87 5.25
N ILE A 187 -16.46 5.63 6.32
CA ILE A 187 -17.65 5.61 7.17
C ILE A 187 -18.01 7.03 7.61
N ILE A 188 -19.26 7.23 8.00
CA ILE A 188 -19.76 8.37 8.76
C ILE A 188 -20.08 7.89 10.18
N LEU A 189 -19.64 8.64 11.18
CA LEU A 189 -20.02 8.47 12.57
C LEU A 189 -21.10 9.51 12.90
N GLU A 190 -22.28 9.03 13.28
CA GLU A 190 -23.33 9.85 13.86
C GLU A 190 -23.29 9.67 15.38
N ASP A 191 -23.12 10.80 16.10
CA ASP A 191 -23.13 10.78 17.55
C ASP A 191 -24.52 10.40 18.05
N THR A 192 -24.58 9.38 18.91
CA THR A 192 -25.78 9.07 19.68
C THR A 192 -25.56 9.47 21.13
N THR A 193 -26.63 9.77 21.86
CA THR A 193 -26.55 10.16 23.27
C THR A 193 -25.77 9.12 24.09
N GLY A 194 -24.56 9.47 24.54
CA GLY A 194 -23.63 8.60 25.25
C GLY A 194 -22.30 8.37 24.51
N ASN A 195 -21.44 7.48 25.01
CA ASN A 195 -20.12 7.19 24.43
C ASN A 195 -20.19 6.25 23.20
N ASN A 196 -21.31 6.25 22.46
CA ASN A 196 -21.63 5.34 21.35
C ASN A 196 -21.84 6.13 20.04
N TYR A 197 -21.41 5.53 18.94
CA TYR A 197 -21.53 6.10 17.59
C TYR A 197 -22.34 5.16 16.71
N VAL A 198 -23.25 5.69 15.90
CA VAL A 198 -23.85 4.95 14.80
C VAL A 198 -22.92 5.09 13.60
N ILE A 199 -22.54 3.95 13.01
CA ILE A 199 -21.59 3.87 11.91
C ILE A 199 -22.37 3.64 10.63
N LYS A 200 -22.25 4.53 9.65
CA LYS A 200 -22.81 4.34 8.31
C LYS A 200 -21.70 4.23 7.29
N LYS A 201 -21.83 3.34 6.32
CA LYS A 201 -20.89 3.26 5.20
C LYS A 201 -21.12 4.44 4.26
N LEU A 202 -20.04 4.96 3.67
CA LEU A 202 -20.07 5.98 2.62
C LEU A 202 -20.15 5.35 1.23
#